data_AF-A0A2J9WZJ1-F1
#
_entry.id   AF-A0A2J9WZJ1-F1
#
_cell.length_a   1.000
_cell.length_b   1.000
_cell.length_c   1.000
_cell.angle_alpha   90.00
_cell.angle_beta   90.00
_cell.angle_gamma   90.00
#
_symmetry.space_group_name_H-M   'P 1'
#
loop_
_entity.id
_entity.type
_entity.pdbx_description
1 polymer ?
#
loop_
_entity_poly.entity_id
_entity_poly.type
_entity_poly.pdbx_seq_one_letter_code
_entity_poly.pdbx_strand_id
1 'polypeptide(L)'
;MEHLLSAAIINDASNALIMLTDSVLGPSENSLKMVKSIVNDLGINSSIAENITGEPVEGRLQKLTLDNLFMIGNLLFTNYPAVRDIISLSSYIFKNSTYRTKSNLYDY
;
A
#
# COMPACT_ATOMS: atom_id res chain seq x y z
N MET A 1 -4.34 -5.87 -14.24
CA MET A 1 -3.82 -5.94 -12.86
C MET A 1 -2.85 -4.81 -12.58
N GLU A 2 -1.88 -4.55 -13.46
CA GLU A 2 -0.95 -3.40 -13.35
C GLU A 2 -1.66 -2.05 -13.18
N HIS A 3 -2.72 -1.75 -13.95
CA HIS A 3 -3.46 -0.49 -13.78
C HIS A 3 -4.12 -0.33 -12.39
N LEU A 4 -4.56 -1.42 -11.75
CA LEU A 4 -5.14 -1.37 -10.41
C LEU A 4 -4.05 -1.12 -9.37
N LEU A 5 -2.89 -1.77 -9.52
CA LEU A 5 -1.74 -1.58 -8.65
C LEU A 5 -1.16 -0.16 -8.78
N SER A 6 -1.02 0.37 -10.01
CA SER A 6 -0.61 1.75 -10.25
C SER A 6 -1.62 2.74 -9.68
N ALA A 7 -2.93 2.52 -9.87
CA ALA A 7 -3.95 3.41 -9.29
C ALA A 7 -3.94 3.40 -7.75
N ALA A 8 -3.80 2.21 -7.15
CA ALA A 8 -3.70 2.05 -5.71
C ALA A 8 -2.48 2.76 -5.12
N ILE A 9 -1.30 2.59 -5.73
CA ILE A 9 -0.04 3.14 -5.23
C ILE A 9 0.12 4.63 -5.54
N ILE A 10 -0.26 5.08 -6.75
CA ILE A 10 0.03 6.44 -7.23
C ILE A 10 -1.03 7.44 -6.78
N ASN A 11 -2.30 7.02 -6.71
CA ASN A 11 -3.44 7.90 -6.40
C ASN A 11 -4.10 7.64 -5.05
N ASP A 12 -3.54 6.73 -4.23
CA ASP A 12 -4.13 6.35 -2.93
C ASP A 12 -5.61 5.92 -3.08
N ALA A 13 -5.90 5.17 -4.14
CA ALA A 13 -7.26 4.81 -4.50
C ALA A 13 -7.74 3.59 -3.68
N SER A 14 -8.39 3.82 -2.53
CA SER A 14 -8.97 2.79 -1.66
C SER A 14 -9.79 1.73 -2.41
N ASN A 15 -10.61 2.14 -3.38
CA ASN A 15 -11.41 1.22 -4.19
C ASN A 15 -10.54 0.28 -5.05
N ALA A 16 -9.42 0.79 -5.59
CA ALA A 16 -8.50 -0.03 -6.36
C ALA A 16 -7.76 -1.04 -5.47
N LEU A 17 -7.42 -0.65 -4.23
CA LEU A 17 -6.85 -1.55 -3.22
C LEU A 17 -7.83 -2.68 -2.89
N ILE A 18 -9.10 -2.36 -2.60
CA ILE A 18 -10.14 -3.36 -2.29
C ILE A 18 -10.32 -4.33 -3.47
N MET A 19 -10.48 -3.81 -4.69
CA MET A 19 -10.63 -4.63 -5.89
C MET A 19 -9.42 -5.55 -6.12
N LEU A 20 -8.21 -5.05 -5.87
CA LEU A 20 -6.99 -5.83 -5.99
C LEU A 20 -6.97 -6.96 -4.96
N THR A 21 -7.25 -6.64 -3.69
CA THR A 21 -7.27 -7.64 -2.62
C THR A 21 -8.31 -8.73 -2.84
N ASP A 22 -9.52 -8.35 -3.25
CA ASP A 22 -10.61 -9.29 -3.54
C ASP A 22 -10.23 -10.23 -4.70
N SER A 23 -9.51 -9.72 -5.70
CA SER A 23 -9.08 -10.51 -6.86
C SER A 23 -7.95 -11.50 -6.58
N VAL A 24 -7.11 -11.25 -5.57
CA VAL A 24 -5.89 -12.03 -5.30
C VAL A 24 -6.07 -12.97 -4.10
N LEU A 25 -6.65 -12.46 -3.01
CA LEU A 25 -6.74 -13.14 -1.71
C LEU A 25 -8.19 -13.46 -1.31
N GLY A 26 -9.16 -13.02 -2.12
CA GLY A 26 -10.57 -13.10 -1.78
C GLY A 26 -10.94 -12.06 -0.70
N PRO A 27 -11.91 -12.36 0.17
CA PRO A 27 -12.48 -11.39 1.09
C PRO A 27 -11.45 -10.57 1.87
N SER A 28 -11.74 -9.29 2.08
CA SER A 28 -10.88 -8.33 2.80
C SER A 28 -10.36 -8.81 4.16
N GLU A 29 -11.10 -9.66 4.88
CA GLU A 29 -10.64 -10.28 6.13
C GLU A 29 -9.38 -11.13 5.96
N ASN A 30 -9.26 -11.89 4.87
CA ASN A 30 -8.08 -12.71 4.58
C ASN A 30 -6.88 -11.82 4.29
N SER A 31 -7.10 -10.76 3.52
CA SER A 31 -6.10 -9.75 3.20
C SER A 31 -5.59 -9.05 4.46
N LEU A 32 -6.48 -8.64 5.37
CA LEU A 32 -6.11 -8.03 6.63
C LEU A 32 -5.32 -9.00 7.53
N LYS A 33 -5.73 -10.28 7.61
CA LYS A 33 -4.98 -11.31 8.34
C LYS A 33 -3.57 -11.47 7.80
N MET A 34 -3.40 -11.49 6.47
CA MET A 34 -2.10 -11.57 5.82
C MET A 34 -1.22 -10.35 6.13
N VAL A 35 -1.76 -9.13 6.02
CA VAL A 35 -1.04 -7.90 6.37
C VAL A 35 -0.62 -7.93 7.84
N LYS A 36 -1.51 -8.30 8.76
CA LYS A 36 -1.21 -8.43 10.19
C LYS A 36 -0.12 -9.47 10.46
N SER A 37 -0.11 -10.59 9.73
CA SER A 37 0.95 -11.60 9.81
C SER A 37 2.31 -11.02 9.41
N ILE A 38 2.40 -10.38 8.25
CA ILE A 38 3.65 -9.79 7.74
C ILE A 38 4.18 -8.72 8.71
N VAL A 39 3.29 -7.88 9.25
CA VAL A 39 3.65 -6.85 10.23
C VAL A 39 4.20 -7.49 11.52
N ASN A 40 3.58 -8.57 12.01
CA ASN A 40 4.09 -9.30 13.16
C ASN A 40 5.44 -9.99 12.87
N ASP A 41 5.65 -10.51 11.66
CA ASP A 41 6.92 -11.14 11.24
C ASP A 41 8.07 -10.12 11.19
N LEU A 42 7.75 -8.84 10.96
CA LEU A 42 8.68 -7.72 11.08
C LEU A 42 8.93 -7.29 12.54
N GLY A 43 8.29 -7.93 13.52
CA GLY A 43 8.38 -7.54 14.94
C GLY A 43 7.59 -6.28 15.29
N ILE A 44 6.69 -5.85 14.41
CA ILE A 44 5.85 -4.66 14.61
C ILE A 44 4.49 -5.09 15.18
N ASN A 45 3.89 -4.29 16.05
CA ASN A 45 2.56 -4.56 16.56
C ASN A 45 1.50 -4.49 15.43
N SER A 46 0.86 -5.61 15.09
CA SER A 46 -0.20 -5.66 14.06
C SER A 46 -1.39 -4.70 14.24
N SER A 47 -1.57 -4.06 15.41
CA SER A 47 -2.57 -3.02 15.61
C SER A 47 -2.32 -1.74 14.79
N ILE A 48 -1.17 -1.64 14.09
CA ILE A 48 -0.91 -0.54 13.15
C ILE A 48 -1.70 -0.67 11.85
N ALA A 49 -2.24 -1.85 11.54
CA ALA A 49 -3.00 -2.13 10.33
C ALA A 49 -4.41 -2.60 10.70
N GLU A 50 -5.38 -1.70 10.73
CA GLU A 50 -6.76 -2.02 11.12
C GLU A 50 -7.70 -2.21 9.92
N ASN A 51 -7.25 -1.85 8.73
CA ASN A 51 -7.87 -2.17 7.44
C ASN A 51 -6.79 -2.26 6.36
N ILE A 52 -7.21 -2.52 5.12
CA ILE A 52 -6.33 -2.66 3.96
C ILE A 52 -6.13 -1.36 3.16
N THR A 53 -6.86 -0.29 3.49
CA THR A 53 -6.87 0.98 2.76
C THR A 53 -6.01 2.06 3.43
N GLY A 54 -5.65 1.89 4.70
CA GLY A 54 -4.97 2.91 5.49
C GLY A 54 -5.90 4.00 6.04
N GLU A 55 -7.20 3.94 5.74
CA GLU A 55 -8.17 4.93 6.21
C GLU A 55 -8.36 4.85 7.75
N PRO A 56 -8.70 5.94 8.43
CA PRO A 56 -9.02 5.90 9.86
C PRO A 56 -10.20 4.97 10.14
N VAL A 57 -10.09 4.14 11.19
CA VAL A 57 -11.19 3.30 11.69
C VAL A 57 -11.69 3.91 12.99
N GLU A 58 -12.98 4.24 13.07
CA GLU A 58 -13.58 4.85 14.25
C GLU A 58 -13.32 4.00 15.51
N GLY A 59 -12.88 4.65 16.58
CA GLY A 59 -12.57 3.98 17.85
C GLY A 59 -11.31 3.12 17.86
N ARG A 60 -10.53 3.06 16.77
CA ARG A 60 -9.26 2.31 16.70
C ARG A 60 -8.08 3.23 16.37
N LEU A 61 -6.96 2.99 17.03
CA LEU A 61 -5.77 3.83 16.90
C LEU A 61 -4.69 3.09 16.10
N GLN A 62 -4.50 3.49 14.85
CA GLN A 62 -3.45 2.98 13.97
C GLN A 62 -2.16 3.78 14.20
N LYS A 63 -1.36 3.37 15.19
CA LYS A 63 -0.14 4.12 15.58
C LYS A 63 1.08 3.70 14.75
N LEU A 64 1.14 4.20 13.53
CA LEU A 64 2.30 4.01 12.66
C LEU A 64 3.44 4.98 13.04
N THR A 65 4.66 4.47 13.21
CA THR A 65 5.86 5.27 13.49
C THR A 65 6.75 5.36 12.25
N LEU A 66 7.71 6.30 12.25
CA LEU A 66 8.72 6.38 11.19
C LEU A 66 9.58 5.11 11.09
N ASP A 67 9.92 4.50 12.23
CA ASP A 67 10.68 3.25 12.25
C ASP A 67 9.88 2.10 11.61
N ASN A 68 8.58 2.01 11.91
CA ASN A 68 7.70 1.01 11.27
C ASN A 68 7.67 1.20 9.75
N LEU A 69 7.52 2.46 9.30
CA LEU A 69 7.54 2.80 7.88
C LEU A 69 8.88 2.45 7.22
N PHE A 70 10.00 2.71 7.90
CA PHE A 70 11.32 2.35 7.41
C PHE A 70 11.48 0.84 7.25
N MET A 71 11.07 0.05 8.23
CA MET A 71 11.15 -1.42 8.17
C MET A 71 10.30 -2.00 7.05
N ILE A 72 9.05 -1.52 6.91
CA ILE A 72 8.13 -1.92 5.84
C ILE A 72 8.70 -1.51 4.47
N GLY A 73 9.18 -0.28 4.35
CA GLY A 73 9.84 0.22 3.15
C GLY A 73 11.04 -0.65 2.77
N ASN A 74 11.93 -0.93 3.72
CA ASN A 74 13.10 -1.78 3.48
C ASN A 74 12.71 -3.18 2.97
N LEU A 75 11.67 -3.80 3.55
CA LEU A 75 11.12 -5.07 3.07
C LEU A 75 10.66 -4.96 1.61
N LEU A 76 9.85 -3.95 1.30
CA LEU A 76 9.27 -3.72 -0.02
C LEU A 76 10.35 -3.47 -1.10
N PHE A 77 11.28 -2.57 -0.82
CA PHE A 77 12.33 -2.19 -1.78
C PHE A 77 13.37 -3.29 -2.00
N THR A 78 13.62 -4.13 -0.99
CA THR A 78 14.62 -5.21 -1.09
C THR A 78 14.03 -6.44 -1.79
N ASN A 79 12.79 -6.82 -1.47
CA ASN A 79 12.22 -8.10 -1.90
C ASN A 79 11.20 -7.99 -3.03
N TYR A 80 10.67 -6.81 -3.33
CA TYR A 80 9.63 -6.62 -4.33
C TYR A 80 10.02 -5.53 -5.35
N PRO A 81 10.94 -5.81 -6.31
CA PRO A 81 11.42 -4.84 -7.29
C PRO A 81 10.31 -4.14 -8.06
N ALA A 82 9.22 -4.85 -8.39
CA ALA A 82 8.08 -4.28 -9.09
C ALA A 82 7.39 -3.14 -8.31
N VAL A 83 7.37 -3.19 -6.97
CA VAL A 83 6.83 -2.10 -6.13
C VAL A 83 7.72 -0.87 -6.25
N ARG A 84 9.04 -1.06 -6.20
CA ARG A 84 10.02 0.01 -6.40
C ARG A 84 9.87 0.66 -7.77
N ASP A 85 9.68 -0.13 -8.81
CA ASP A 85 9.53 0.39 -10.16
C ASP A 85 8.25 1.22 -10.27
N ILE A 86 7.14 0.81 -9.64
CA ILE A 86 5.86 1.55 -9.67
C ILE A 86 5.92 2.86 -8.88
N ILE A 87 6.49 2.87 -7.66
CA ILE A 87 6.62 4.11 -6.87
C ILE A 87 7.61 5.10 -7.49
N SER A 88 8.51 4.62 -8.35
CA SER A 88 9.43 5.46 -9.12
C SER A 88 8.76 6.13 -10.33
N LEU A 89 7.54 5.72 -10.69
CA LEU A 89 6.80 6.37 -11.76
C LEU A 89 6.38 7.76 -11.31
N SER A 90 6.67 8.78 -12.13
CA SER A 90 6.19 10.15 -11.91
C SER A 90 4.75 10.36 -12.39
N SER A 91 4.25 9.46 -13.26
CA SER A 91 2.87 9.47 -13.74
C SER A 91 2.43 8.12 -14.30
N TYR A 92 1.12 7.90 -14.41
CA TYR A 92 0.53 6.80 -15.16
C TYR A 92 -0.64 7.27 -16.01
N ILE A 93 -0.92 6.55 -17.09
CA ILE A 93 -2.04 6.83 -18.00
C ILE A 93 -3.13 5.78 -17.82
N PHE A 94 -4.38 6.24 -17.68
CA PHE A 94 -5.56 5.38 -17.64
C PHE A 94 -6.74 6.05 -18.32
N LYS A 95 -7.39 5.34 -19.26
CA LYS A 95 -8.52 5.84 -20.06
C LYS A 95 -8.27 7.25 -20.64
N ASN A 96 -7.09 7.45 -21.23
CA ASN A 96 -6.60 8.72 -21.81
C ASN A 96 -6.37 9.88 -20.82
N SER A 97 -6.49 9.63 -19.52
CA SER A 97 -6.14 10.60 -18.47
C SER A 97 -4.75 10.31 -17.93
N THR A 98 -3.96 11.36 -17.69
CA THR A 98 -2.65 11.26 -17.05
C THR A 98 -2.78 11.63 -15.58
N TYR A 99 -2.32 10.75 -14.70
CA TYR A 99 -2.30 10.94 -13.26
C TYR A 99 -0.85 11.06 -12.79
N ARG A 100 -0.55 12.06 -11.96
CA ARG A 100 0.81 12.30 -11.46
C ARG A 100 0.96 11.81 -10.03
N THR A 101 2.11 11.23 -9.74
CA THR A 101 2.47 10.75 -8.41
C THR A 101 2.74 11.92 -7.49
N LYS A 102 2.13 11.90 -6.31
CA LYS A 102 2.46 12.81 -5.21
C LYS A 102 3.58 12.18 -4.39
N SER A 103 4.82 12.37 -4.82
CA SER A 103 5.99 11.81 -4.13
C SER A 103 7.11 12.83 -4.06
N ASN A 104 7.70 12.94 -2.87
CA ASN A 104 8.86 13.79 -2.61
C ASN A 104 10.16 13.17 -3.16
N LEU A 105 10.10 11.99 -3.80
CA LEU A 105 11.26 11.36 -4.45
C LEU A 105 11.79 12.16 -5.63
N TYR A 106 10.96 13.02 -6.23
CA TYR A 106 11.28 13.79 -7.44
C TYR A 106 11.03 15.30 -7.31
N ASP A 107 10.72 15.80 -6.11
CA ASP A 107 10.66 17.23 -5.86
C ASP A 107 12.10 17.79 -5.84
N TYR A 108 12.48 18.42 -6.95
CA TYR A 108 13.67 19.27 -7.08
C TYR A 108 13.24 20.74 -7.14
#